data_AF-A0A250IIK5-F1
#
_entry.id   AF-A0A250IIK5-F1
#
_cell.length_a   1.000
_cell.length_b   1.000
_cell.length_c   1.000
_cell.angle_alpha   90.00
_cell.angle_beta   90.00
_cell.angle_gamma   90.00
#
_symmetry.space_group_name_H-M   'P 1'
#
loop_
_entity.id
_entity.type
_entity.pdbx_description
1 polymer ?
#
loop_
_entity_poly.entity_id
_entity_poly.type
_entity_poly.pdbx_seq_one_letter_code
_entity_poly.pdbx_strand_id
1 'polypeptide(L)'
;MAALKVAMDDYRPPSINYSSLKTPEDKCLARWENIDMRILQADEGLFYVQFAPDPRKCELDVILPDIGAVYAIDGKGRILARE
;
A
#
# COMPACT_ATOMS: atom_id res chain seq x y z
N MET A 1 -0.84 0.53 -15.63
CA MET A 1 -1.99 -0.32 -15.20
C MET A 1 -2.94 0.53 -14.37
N ALA A 2 -4.22 0.61 -14.73
CA ALA A 2 -5.21 1.41 -14.00
C ALA A 2 -5.40 0.92 -12.55
N ALA A 3 -5.40 -0.39 -12.32
CA ALA A 3 -5.57 -0.98 -10.99
C ALA A 3 -4.50 -0.53 -9.98
N LEU A 4 -3.22 -0.55 -10.38
CA LEU A 4 -2.15 -0.10 -9.50
C LEU A 4 -2.29 1.37 -9.11
N LYS A 5 -2.59 2.25 -10.08
CA LYS A 5 -2.74 3.69 -9.81
C LYS A 5 -3.87 3.95 -8.80
N VAL A 6 -5.01 3.28 -8.97
CA VAL A 6 -6.15 3.36 -8.05
C VAL A 6 -5.77 2.88 -6.65
N ALA A 7 -5.09 1.74 -6.55
CA ALA A 7 -4.61 1.22 -5.26
C ALA A 7 -3.64 2.20 -4.57
N MET A 8 -2.71 2.79 -5.33
CA MET A 8 -1.74 3.76 -4.79
C MET A 8 -2.42 5.03 -4.31
N ASP A 9 -3.39 5.55 -5.06
CA ASP A 9 -4.13 6.77 -4.70
C ASP A 9 -5.03 6.56 -3.48
N ASP A 10 -5.56 5.35 -3.28
CA ASP A 10 -6.35 5.03 -2.09
C ASP A 10 -5.46 4.73 -0.87
N TYR A 11 -4.40 3.94 -1.05
CA TYR A 11 -3.49 3.56 0.04
C TYR A 11 -2.71 4.76 0.57
N ARG A 12 -2.26 5.64 -0.33
CA ARG A 12 -1.61 6.90 0.04
C ARG A 12 -2.16 8.09 -0.74
N PRO A 13 -3.31 8.64 -0.31
CA PRO A 13 -3.92 9.77 -0.97
C PRO A 13 -2.97 10.98 -1.01
N PRO A 14 -2.86 11.67 -2.15
CA PRO A 14 -1.98 12.83 -2.29
C PRO A 14 -2.40 14.01 -1.39
N SER A 15 -3.63 14.00 -0.86
CA SER A 15 -4.13 14.97 0.10
C SER A 15 -3.57 14.80 1.52
N ILE A 16 -2.96 13.65 1.84
CA ILE A 16 -2.38 13.38 3.15
C ILE A 16 -0.90 13.76 3.15
N ASN A 17 -0.52 14.67 4.05
CA ASN A 17 0.88 15.01 4.26
C ASN A 17 1.56 13.99 5.19
N TYR A 18 2.17 12.95 4.63
CA TYR A 18 2.90 11.94 5.41
C TYR A 18 4.15 12.49 6.13
N SER A 19 4.66 13.67 5.78
CA SER A 19 5.77 14.29 6.51
C SER A 19 5.35 14.87 7.87
N SER A 20 4.05 15.07 8.11
CA SER A 20 3.51 15.57 9.38
C SER A 20 3.24 14.46 10.41
N LEU A 21 3.51 13.20 10.07
CA LEU A 21 3.45 12.09 11.03
C LEU A 21 4.33 12.39 12.25
N LYS A 22 3.90 11.95 13.44
CA LYS A 22 4.52 12.40 14.69
C LYS A 22 5.85 11.73 14.98
N THR A 23 5.95 10.43 14.66
CA THR A 23 7.10 9.61 15.03
C THR A 23 8.05 9.44 13.82
N PRO A 24 9.37 9.39 14.03
CA PRO A 24 10.33 9.03 12.98
C PRO A 24 10.02 7.69 12.29
N GLU A 25 9.51 6.73 13.06
CA GLU A 25 9.13 5.39 12.64
C GLU A 25 7.97 5.44 11.63
N ASP A 26 6.89 6.15 11.95
CA ASP A 26 5.74 6.32 11.06
C ASP A 26 6.16 7.03 9.76
N LYS A 27 7.03 8.04 9.86
CA LYS A 27 7.57 8.74 8.68
C LYS A 27 8.39 7.82 7.79
N CYS A 28 9.17 6.92 8.39
CA CYS A 28 9.99 5.97 7.66
C CYS A 28 9.13 4.91 6.96
N LEU A 29 8.19 4.29 7.70
CA LEU A 29 7.28 3.28 7.17
C LEU A 29 6.38 3.82 6.07
N ALA A 30 6.03 5.12 6.14
CA ALA A 30 5.26 5.77 5.11
C ALA A 30 6.04 6.04 3.81
N ARG A 31 7.34 5.76 3.68
CA ARG A 31 8.05 6.03 2.41
C ARG A 31 7.78 4.94 1.39
N TRP A 32 7.53 5.31 0.13
CA TRP A 32 7.30 4.35 -0.95
C TRP A 32 8.46 3.36 -1.14
N GLU A 33 9.70 3.81 -0.94
CA GLU A 33 10.90 2.95 -0.99
C GLU A 33 10.92 1.84 0.08
N ASN A 34 10.17 2.07 1.16
CA ASN A 34 10.04 1.16 2.30
C ASN A 34 8.77 0.31 2.26
N ILE A 35 7.96 0.45 1.21
CA ILE A 35 6.72 -0.31 1.04
C ILE A 35 6.93 -1.31 -0.09
N ASP A 36 6.88 -2.59 0.25
CA ASP A 36 6.88 -3.65 -0.74
C ASP A 36 5.52 -3.69 -1.44
N MET A 37 5.56 -3.73 -2.76
CA MET A 37 4.38 -3.72 -3.62
C MET A 37 4.32 -5.01 -4.43
N ARG A 38 3.17 -5.69 -4.39
CA ARG A 38 2.93 -6.89 -5.19
C ARG A 38 1.63 -6.75 -5.97
N ILE A 39 1.66 -7.20 -7.22
CA ILE A 39 0.49 -7.18 -8.09
C ILE A 39 0.29 -8.60 -8.62
N LEU A 40 -0.91 -9.11 -8.45
CA LEU A 40 -1.35 -10.37 -9.03
C LEU A 40 -2.55 -10.09 -9.93
N GLN A 41 -2.44 -10.45 -11.20
CA GLN A 41 -3.61 -10.51 -12.08
C GLN A 41 -4.23 -11.91 -11.91
N ALA A 42 -5.40 -11.97 -11.30
CA ALA A 42 -6.10 -13.23 -11.08
C ALA A 42 -6.87 -13.69 -12.33
N ASP A 43 -7.38 -12.73 -13.11
CA ASP A 43 -8.04 -12.95 -14.40
C ASP A 43 -7.98 -11.67 -15.26
N GLU A 44 -8.51 -11.68 -16.49
CA GLU A 44 -8.56 -10.50 -17.38
C GLU A 44 -9.20 -9.26 -16.73
N GLY A 45 -10.13 -9.47 -15.81
CA GLY A 45 -10.89 -8.41 -15.16
C GLY A 45 -10.62 -8.21 -13.67
N LEU A 46 -9.65 -8.89 -13.06
CA LEU A 46 -9.43 -8.84 -11.61
C LEU A 46 -7.94 -8.77 -11.25
N PHE A 47 -7.59 -7.76 -10.45
CA PHE A 47 -6.25 -7.50 -9.97
C PHE A 47 -6.24 -7.45 -8.46
N TYR A 48 -5.26 -8.10 -7.84
CA TYR A 48 -4.92 -7.94 -6.45
C TYR A 48 -3.67 -7.08 -6.33
N VAL A 49 -3.73 -6.03 -5.51
CA VAL A 49 -2.58 -5.17 -5.20
C VAL A 49 -2.35 -5.22 -3.71
N GLN A 50 -1.14 -5.61 -3.31
CA GLN A 50 -0.73 -5.62 -1.91
C GLN A 50 0.34 -4.56 -1.68
N PHE A 51 0.18 -3.80 -0.61
CA PHE A 51 1.21 -2.93 -0.03
C PHE A 51 1.58 -3.46 1.34
N ALA A 52 2.88 -3.61 1.62
CA ALA A 52 3.39 -4.05 2.90
C ALA A 52 4.62 -3.23 3.28
N PRO A 53 4.51 -2.30 4.25
CA PRO A 53 5.69 -1.61 4.79
C PRO A 53 6.69 -2.61 5.39
N ASP A 54 7.96 -2.47 5.07
CA ASP A 54 9.04 -3.31 5.60
C ASP A 54 9.68 -2.61 6.83
N PRO A 55 9.36 -3.03 8.06
CA PRO A 55 9.91 -2.44 9.28
C PRO A 55 11.44 -2.54 9.35
N ARG A 56 12.05 -3.53 8.69
CA ARG A 56 13.50 -3.72 8.71
C ARG A 56 14.24 -2.61 7.99
N LYS A 57 13.62 -2.00 6.96
CA LYS A 57 14.16 -0.80 6.28
C LYS A 57 14.12 0.46 7.16
N CYS A 58 13.42 0.40 8.29
CA CYS A 58 13.31 1.44 9.28
C CYS A 58 13.99 1.10 10.61
N GLU A 59 14.83 0.06 10.63
CA GLU A 59 15.55 -0.40 11.83
C GLU A 59 14.60 -0.80 12.98
N LEU A 60 13.38 -1.20 12.64
CA LEU A 60 12.35 -1.63 13.58
C LEU A 60 12.38 -3.15 13.72
N ASP A 61 12.71 -3.64 14.91
CA ASP A 61 12.62 -5.06 15.26
C ASP A 61 11.26 -5.39 15.89
N VAL A 62 10.20 -5.11 15.14
CA VAL A 62 8.82 -5.38 15.54
C VAL A 62 8.05 -6.06 14.42
N ILE A 63 7.17 -6.99 14.80
CA ILE A 63 6.15 -7.51 13.90
C ILE A 63 4.98 -6.54 13.96
N LEU A 64 4.66 -5.97 12.79
CA LEU A 64 3.59 -5.00 12.62
C LEU A 64 2.44 -5.67 11.87
N PRO A 65 1.53 -6.40 12.57
CA PRO A 65 0.35 -6.94 11.94
C PRO A 65 -0.49 -5.78 11.37
N ASP A 66 -1.11 -6.01 10.21
CA ASP A 66 -2.10 -5.12 9.59
C ASP A 66 -1.60 -3.71 9.18
N ILE A 67 -0.28 -3.51 9.04
CA ILE A 67 0.29 -2.20 8.61
C ILE A 67 0.34 -2.05 7.08
N GLY A 68 -0.11 -3.08 6.35
CA GLY A 68 -0.28 -3.09 4.92
C GLY A 68 -1.71 -2.82 4.46
N ALA A 69 -1.95 -3.10 3.19
CA ALA A 69 -3.30 -3.23 2.66
C ALA A 69 -3.30 -4.20 1.48
N VAL A 70 -4.38 -4.95 1.31
CA VAL A 70 -4.64 -5.77 0.13
C VAL A 70 -5.89 -5.26 -0.56
N TYR A 71 -5.78 -4.95 -1.85
CA TYR A 71 -6.85 -4.44 -2.68
C TYR A 71 -7.29 -5.49 -3.69
N ALA A 72 -8.59 -5.66 -3.90
CA ALA A 72 -9.15 -6.30 -5.08
C ALA A 72 -9.74 -5.22 -6.00
N ILE A 73 -9.28 -5.16 -7.25
CA ILE A 73 -9.64 -4.11 -8.21
C ILE A 73 -10.05 -4.73 -9.54
N ASP A 74 -11.16 -4.27 -10.11
CA ASP A 74 -11.61 -4.76 -11.40
C ASP A 74 -10.86 -4.12 -12.60
N GLY A 75 -11.05 -4.67 -13.80
CA GLY A 75 -10.44 -4.16 -15.04
C GLY A 75 -10.85 -2.73 -15.42
N LYS A 76 -11.86 -2.15 -14.78
CA LYS A 76 -12.28 -0.75 -14.94
C LYS A 76 -11.65 0.18 -13.90
N GLY A 77 -10.84 -0.36 -12.98
CA GLY A 77 -10.20 0.41 -11.91
C GLY A 77 -11.12 0.66 -10.72
N ARG A 78 -12.19 -0.12 -10.52
CA ARG A 78 -13.05 -0.01 -9.33
C ARG A 78 -12.50 -0.89 -8.21
N ILE A 79 -12.35 -0.34 -7.01
CA ILE A 79 -12.04 -1.12 -5.81
C ILE A 79 -13.27 -1.97 -5.46
N LEU A 80 -13.12 -3.29 -5.48
CA LEU A 80 -14.15 -4.26 -5.11
C LEU A 80 -14.09 -4.62 -3.62
N ALA A 81 -12.88 -4.69 -3.07
CA ALA A 81 -12.62 -4.95 -1.65
C ALA A 81 -11.26 -4.38 -1.24
N ARG A 82 -11.09 -4.13 0.07
CA ARG A 82 -9.80 -3.87 0.69
C ARG A 82 -9.77 -4.39 2.12
N GLU A 83 -8.61 -4.87 2.54
CA GLU A 83 -8.27 -5.29 3.91
C GLU A 83 -7.01 -4.58 4.38
#